data_AF-A0A2E5X7U2-F1
#
_entry.id   AF-A0A2E5X7U2-F1
#
_cell.length_a   1.000
_cell.length_b   1.000
_cell.length_c   1.000
_cell.angle_alpha   90.00
_cell.angle_beta   90.00
_cell.angle_gamma   90.00
#
_symmetry.space_group_name_H-M   'P 1'
#
loop_
_entity.id
_entity.type
_entity.pdbx_description
1 polymer ?
#
loop_
_entity_poly.entity_id
_entity_poly.type
_entity_poly.pdbx_seq_one_letter_code
_entity_poly.pdbx_strand_id
1 'polypeptide(L)' 'MVRTRLQKCTSCGAYGLSEICSECGAPAQAAVPMRFSPEDARADLRRKLKNVESEEWVEQLPSPGDEEE' A
#
# COMPACT_ATOMS: atom_id res chain seq x y z
N MET A 1 12.86 -9.97 1.99
CA MET A 1 11.53 -9.96 1.34
C MET A 1 11.00 -11.37 1.28
N VAL A 2 9.75 -11.59 1.66
CA VAL A 2 9.09 -12.89 1.45
C VAL A 2 9.06 -13.13 -0.06
N ARG A 3 9.73 -14.19 -0.51
CA ARG A 3 9.85 -14.57 -1.93
C ARG A 3 8.58 -15.30 -2.38
N THR A 4 7.42 -14.65 -2.34
CA THR A 4 6.23 -15.22 -2.97
C THR A 4 6.25 -14.96 -4.47
N ARG A 5 5.83 -15.93 -5.27
CA ARG A 5 5.62 -15.74 -6.72
C ARG A 5 4.24 -15.17 -7.03
N LEU A 6 3.33 -15.20 -6.06
CA LEU A 6 1.95 -14.74 -6.22
C LEU A 6 1.89 -13.22 -6.44
N GLN A 7 1.30 -12.82 -7.56
CA GLN A 7 1.02 -11.44 -7.93
C GLN A 7 -0.49 -11.17 -7.83
N LYS A 8 -0.83 -9.91 -7.58
CA LYS A 8 -2.19 -9.37 -7.60
C LYS A 8 -2.23 -8.18 -8.55
N CYS A 9 -3.21 -8.15 -9.44
CA CYS A 9 -3.41 -7.04 -10.36
C CYS A 9 -3.75 -5.74 -9.60
N THR A 10 -3.12 -4.63 -9.96
CA THR A 10 -3.34 -3.32 -9.33
C THR A 10 -4.65 -2.64 -9.76
N SER A 11 -5.29 -3.14 -10.82
CA SER A 11 -6.53 -2.57 -11.37
C SER A 11 -7.77 -3.41 -11.02
N CYS A 12 -7.79 -4.70 -11.39
CA CYS A 12 -8.96 -5.56 -11.19
C CYS A 12 -8.87 -6.48 -9.96
N GLY A 13 -7.69 -6.59 -9.33
CA GLY A 13 -7.48 -7.44 -8.16
C GLY A 13 -7.36 -8.95 -8.42
N ALA A 14 -7.38 -9.40 -9.68
CA ALA A 14 -7.14 -10.80 -10.03
C ALA A 14 -5.75 -11.27 -9.59
N TYR A 15 -5.66 -12.55 -9.20
CA TYR A 15 -4.40 -13.18 -8.80
C TYR A 15 -3.77 -13.95 -9.96
N GLY A 16 -2.44 -13.96 -9.99
CA GLY A 16 -1.68 -14.70 -10.98
C GLY A 16 -0.22 -14.87 -10.58
N LEU A 17 0.58 -15.41 -11.50
CA LEU A 17 2.03 -15.58 -11.34
C LEU A 17 2.84 -14.73 -12.31
N SER A 18 2.15 -13.95 -13.15
CA SER A 18 2.72 -13.05 -14.15
C SER A 18 2.72 -11.60 -13.63
N GLU A 19 3.66 -10.80 -14.11
CA GLU A 19 3.70 -9.34 -13.87
C GLU A 19 2.65 -8.58 -14.69
N ILE A 20 2.01 -9.24 -15.65
CA ILE A 20 0.92 -8.70 -16.46
C ILE A 20 -0.33 -9.54 -16.20
N CYS A 21 -1.43 -8.87 -15.88
CA CYS A 21 -2.72 -9.52 -15.64
C CYS A 21 -3.29 -10.12 -16.93
N SER A 22 -3.71 -11.39 -16.88
CA SER A 22 -4.35 -12.09 -18.01
C SER A 22 -5.76 -11.58 -18.31
N GLU A 23 -6.45 -11.02 -17.31
CA GLU A 23 -7.85 -10.58 -17.45
C GLU A 23 -7.94 -9.17 -18.06
N CYS A 24 -7.10 -8.24 -17.62
CA CYS A 24 -7.22 -6.82 -18.00
C CYS A 24 -5.92 -6.19 -18.55
N GLY A 25 -4.81 -6.94 -18.64
CA GLY A 25 -3.53 -6.44 -19.17
C GLY A 25 -2.78 -5.43 -18.30
N ALA A 26 -3.36 -4.99 -17.17
CA ALA A 26 -2.71 -4.09 -16.23
C ALA A 26 -1.56 -4.77 -15.48
N PRO A 27 -0.58 -4.00 -14.95
CA PRO A 27 0.50 -4.55 -14.16
C PRO A 27 -0.01 -5.23 -12.89
N ALA A 28 0.64 -6.32 -12.52
CA ALA A 28 0.44 -7.03 -11.28
C ALA A 28 1.68 -6.91 -10.40
N GLN A 29 1.46 -6.84 -9.08
CA GLN A 29 2.51 -6.67 -8.08
C GLN A 29 2.41 -7.75 -7.02
N ALA A 30 3.47 -7.93 -6.22
CA ALA A 30 3.50 -8.96 -5.19
C ALA A 30 2.28 -8.84 -4.27
N ALA A 31 1.52 -9.93 -4.15
CA ALA A 31 0.27 -9.93 -3.39
C ALA A 31 0.47 -9.73 -1.88
N VAL A 32 1.66 -10.08 -1.39
CA VAL A 32 2.01 -10.02 0.03
C VAL A 32 2.48 -8.61 0.38
N PRO A 33 1.96 -8.00 1.47
CA PRO A 33 2.40 -6.69 1.91
C PRO A 33 3.88 -6.70 2.34
N MET A 34 4.48 -5.51 2.38
CA MET A 34 5.82 -5.36 2.97
C MET A 34 5.80 -5.73 4.45
N ARG A 35 6.84 -6.43 4.90
CA ARG A 35 6.96 -6.83 6.31
C ARG A 35 7.18 -5.59 7.17
N PHE A 36 6.40 -5.47 8.22
CA PHE A 36 6.58 -4.45 9.26
C PHE A 36 7.71 -4.84 10.22
N SER A 37 8.48 -3.85 10.69
CA SER A 37 9.44 -3.97 11.79
C SER A 37 9.22 -2.76 12.71
N PRO A 38 9.25 -2.94 14.05
CA PRO A 38 9.11 -1.83 15.00
C PRO A 38 10.16 -0.74 14.81
N GLU A 39 11.37 -1.11 14.39
CA GLU A 39 12.50 -0.20 14.20
C GLU A 39 12.35 0.65 12.93
N ASP A 40 11.73 0.10 11.87
CA ASP A 40 11.41 0.77 10.61
C ASP A 40 12.44 1.84 10.15
N ALA A 41 13.68 1.41 9.91
CA ALA A 41 14.81 2.31 9.69
C ALA A 41 14.69 3.29 8.50
N ARG A 42 13.69 3.12 7.62
CA ARG A 42 13.42 3.99 6.46
C ARG A 42 12.04 4.63 6.53
N ALA A 43 11.47 4.75 7.73
CA ALA A 43 10.16 5.36 7.96
C ALA A 43 10.10 6.79 7.41
N ASP A 44 11.15 7.57 7.66
CA ASP A 44 11.29 8.97 7.25
C ASP A 44 11.15 9.15 5.73
N LEU A 45 11.83 8.32 4.94
CA LEU A 45 11.72 8.33 3.48
C LEU A 45 10.31 7.96 3.02
N ARG A 46 9.69 6.96 3.67
CA ARG A 46 8.33 6.54 3.33
C ARG A 46 7.30 7.62 3.65
N ARG A 47 7.44 8.32 4.78
CA ARG A 47 6.58 9.44 5.17
C ARG A 47 6.66 10.58 4.17
N LYS A 48 7.88 10.98 3.78
CA LYS A 48 8.09 12.00 2.74
C LYS A 48 7.48 11.60 1.40
N LEU A 49 7.69 10.36 0.95
CA LEU A 49 7.12 9.85 -0.31
C LEU A 49 5.58 9.86 -0.30
N LYS A 50 4.97 9.64 0.86
CA LYS A 50 3.51 9.62 1.04
C LYS A 50 2.93 10.99 1.43
N ASN A 51 3.78 12.00 1.56
CA ASN A 51 3.41 13.35 1.98
C ASN A 51 2.58 13.39 3.27
N VAL A 52 2.85 12.51 4.23
CA VAL A 52 2.09 12.44 5.50
C VAL A 52 2.40 13.58 6.48
N GLU A 53 3.30 14.49 6.11
CA GLU A 53 3.68 15.64 6.94
C GLU A 53 2.95 16.92 6.47
N SER A 54 2.13 16.85 5.42
CA SER A 54 1.36 18.01 4.95
C SER A 54 0.16 18.31 5.85
N GLU A 55 -0.20 19.58 5.96
CA GLU A 55 -1.40 20.02 6.70
C GLU A 55 -2.66 19.35 6.16
N GLU A 56 -2.79 19.25 4.83
CA GLU A 56 -3.91 18.57 4.16
C GLU A 56 -4.07 17.10 4.58
N TRP A 57 -2.97 16.41 4.89
CA TRP A 57 -3.03 15.02 5.35
C TRP A 57 -3.47 14.93 6.82
N VAL A 58 -3.01 15.88 7.65
CA VAL A 58 -3.38 15.97 9.06
C VAL A 58 -4.87 16.30 9.21
N GLU A 59 -5.41 17.17 8.37
CA GLU A 59 -6.84 17.53 8.35
C GLU A 59 -7.75 16.36 7.97
N GLN A 60 -7.24 15.37 7.26
CA GLN A 60 -8.00 14.16 6.88
C GLN A 60 -7.99 13.08 7.97
N LEU A 61 -7.26 13.28 9.08
CA LEU A 61 -7.19 12.29 10.13
C LEU A 61 -8.49 12.27 10.94
N PRO A 62 -9.04 11.08 11.26
CA PRO A 62 -10.20 10.99 12.13
C PRO A 62 -9.85 11.49 13.52
N SER A 63 -10.69 12.39 14.06
CA SER A 63 -10.64 12.85 15.44
C SER A 63 -11.55 11.97 16.32
N PRO A 64 -11.22 11.79 17.61
CA PRO A 64 -12.10 11.06 18.54
C PRO A 64 -13.51 11.64 18.70
N GLY A 65 -13.75 12.88 18.24
CA GLY A 65 -15.08 13.52 18.25
C GLY A 65 -15.85 13.39 16.94
N ASP A 66 -15.27 12.75 15.92
CA ASP A 66 -15.89 12.61 14.59
C ASP A 66 -16.75 11.34 14.50
N GLU A 67 -16.80 10.53 15.56
CA GLU A 67 -17.76 9.44 15.77
C GLU A 67 -19.05 9.97 16.43
N GLU A 68 -19.71 10.93 15.79
CA GLU A 68 -21.14 11.20 16.03
C GLU A 68 -21.91 11.03 14.70
N GLU A 69 -22.77 10.00 14.69
CA GLU A 69 -23.64 9.42 13.62
C GLU A 69 -23.02 8.44 12.59
#